data_AF-A0A9E5Y4J4-F1
#
_entry.id   AF-A0A9E5Y4J4-F1
#
_cell.length_a   1.000
_cell.length_b   1.000
_cell.length_c   1.000
_cell.angle_alpha   90.00
_cell.angle_beta   90.00
_cell.angle_gamma   90.00
#
_symmetry.space_group_name_H-M   'P 1'
#
loop_
_entity.id
_entity.type
_entity.pdbx_description
1 polymer ?
#
loop_
_entity_poly.entity_id
_entity_poly.type
_entity_poly.pdbx_seq_one_letter_code
_entity_poly.pdbx_strand_id
1 'polypeptide(L)'
;MECLRHELGGPDASGRRSPVPIPGSEFIMEVDTVVVAIGQGSNPLVPRTTKDLEITKKGNIVADLATGATSKAGVFAGGDVVTGAATVILAMGAGRTAAKSIHAYLTGSGSSK
;
A
#
# COMPACT_ATOMS: atom_id res chain seq x y z
N MET A 1 -0.53 30.04 0.78
CA MET A 1 -1.24 28.76 0.51
C MET A 1 -2.72 28.98 0.78
N GLU A 2 -3.61 28.64 -0.16
CA GLU A 2 -5.06 28.74 0.05
C GLU A 2 -5.59 27.48 0.74
N CYS A 3 -6.43 27.66 1.76
CA CYS A 3 -6.95 26.58 2.60
C CYS A 3 -8.45 26.75 2.84
N LEU A 4 -9.15 25.63 3.00
CA LEU A 4 -10.58 25.58 3.34
C LEU A 4 -10.76 24.95 4.72
N ARG A 5 -11.63 25.49 5.57
CA ARG A 5 -11.94 24.84 6.86
C ARG A 5 -12.87 23.67 6.64
N HIS A 6 -12.69 22.64 7.47
CA HIS A 6 -13.55 21.47 7.50
C HIS A 6 -14.08 21.23 8.91
N GLU A 7 -15.27 20.66 9.00
CA GLU A 7 -15.83 20.08 10.21
C GLU A 7 -15.81 18.55 10.15
N LEU A 8 -15.94 17.90 11.31
CA LEU A 8 -16.00 16.44 11.38
C LEU A 8 -17.40 15.96 11.00
N GLY A 9 -17.50 15.23 9.89
CA GLY A 9 -18.72 14.51 9.54
C GLY A 9 -19.05 13.38 10.53
N GLY A 10 -20.15 12.69 10.25
CA GLY A 10 -20.53 11.49 11.00
C GLY A 10 -19.43 10.41 10.95
N PRO A 11 -19.34 9.57 12.00
CA PRO A 11 -18.45 8.40 11.96
C PRO A 11 -18.94 7.39 10.94
N ASP A 12 -18.02 6.80 10.18
CA ASP A 12 -18.29 5.62 9.38
C ASP A 12 -18.33 4.34 10.24
N ALA A 13 -18.54 3.18 9.62
CA ALA A 13 -18.59 1.89 10.32
C ALA A 13 -17.29 1.52 11.07
N SER A 14 -16.16 2.14 10.73
CA SER A 14 -14.88 1.98 11.44
C SER A 14 -14.70 2.98 12.59
N GLY A 15 -15.65 3.90 12.77
CA GLY A 15 -15.56 5.01 13.72
C GLY A 15 -14.77 6.21 13.17
N ARG A 16 -14.21 6.12 11.96
CA ARG A 16 -13.46 7.20 11.34
C ARG A 16 -14.42 8.27 10.85
N ARG A 17 -14.09 9.53 11.13
CA ARG A 17 -14.87 10.68 10.65
C ARG A 17 -14.23 11.26 9.41
N SER A 18 -15.05 11.51 8.39
CA SER A 18 -14.61 12.18 7.16
C SER A 18 -14.70 13.70 7.32
N PRO A 19 -13.77 14.47 6.74
CA PRO A 19 -13.83 15.92 6.78
C PRO A 19 -14.93 16.43 5.84
N VAL A 20 -15.78 17.34 6.32
CA VAL A 20 -16.86 17.98 5.56
C VAL A 20 -16.47 19.45 5.33
N PRO A 21 -16.39 19.93 4.08
CA PRO A 21 -16.05 21.32 3.79
C PRO A 21 -17.04 22.30 4.44
N ILE A 22 -16.55 23.43 4.96
CA ILE A 22 -17.37 24.56 5.39
C ILE A 22 -17.32 25.62 4.27
N PRO A 23 -18.35 25.74 3.40
CA PRO A 23 -18.30 26.68 2.27
C PRO A 23 -18.14 28.13 2.73
N GLY A 24 -17.34 28.92 2.02
CA GLY A 24 -17.10 30.33 2.37
C GLY A 24 -16.09 30.55 3.49
N SER A 25 -15.39 29.48 3.94
CA SER A 25 -14.37 29.54 4.99
C SER A 25 -12.94 29.57 4.46
N GLU A 26 -12.77 29.80 3.15
CA GLU A 26 -11.49 29.89 2.47
C GLU A 26 -10.62 30.99 3.09
N PHE A 27 -9.33 30.71 3.25
CA PHE A 27 -8.37 31.67 3.77
C PHE A 27 -6.97 31.45 3.20
N ILE A 28 -6.18 32.52 3.16
CA ILE A 28 -4.77 32.47 2.79
C ILE A 28 -3.94 32.29 4.06
N MET A 29 -3.10 31.25 4.06
CA MET A 29 -2.08 31.03 5.07
C MET A 29 -0.70 31.38 4.48
N GLU A 30 -0.06 32.38 5.07
CA GLU A 30 1.32 32.77 4.75
C GLU A 30 2.28 31.70 5.25
N VAL A 31 3.08 31.14 4.33
CA VAL A 31 4.06 30.08 4.62
C VAL A 31 5.29 30.27 3.75
N ASP A 32 6.47 30.10 4.35
CA ASP A 32 7.74 30.15 3.61
C ASP A 32 8.09 28.79 2.98
N THR A 33 7.56 27.69 3.53
CA THR A 33 7.89 26.32 3.08
C THR A 33 6.72 25.37 3.33
N VAL A 34 6.52 24.43 2.40
CA VAL A 34 5.48 23.40 2.48
C VAL A 34 6.13 22.01 2.39
N VAL A 35 5.80 21.12 3.34
CA VAL A 35 6.21 19.71 3.35
C VAL A 35 4.98 18.83 3.18
N VAL A 36 4.89 18.10 2.07
CA VAL A 36 3.73 17.25 1.76
C VAL A 36 3.90 15.87 2.39
N ALA A 37 3.14 15.59 3.45
CA ALA A 37 3.20 14.34 4.24
C ALA A 37 1.87 13.55 4.23
N ILE A 38 1.16 13.52 3.10
CA ILE A 38 -0.16 12.86 2.96
C ILE A 38 -0.09 11.34 2.74
N GLY A 39 1.09 10.75 2.88
CA GLY A 39 1.36 9.35 2.57
C GLY A 39 1.98 9.15 1.19
N GLN A 40 2.30 7.89 0.87
CA GLN A 40 2.98 7.48 -0.37
C GLN A 40 2.24 6.28 -1.00
N GLY A 41 2.39 6.12 -2.30
CA GLY A 41 1.86 4.98 -3.06
C GLY A 41 2.96 4.10 -3.65
N SER A 42 2.56 2.92 -4.13
CA SER A 42 3.47 1.99 -4.82
C SER A 42 4.01 2.58 -6.13
N ASN A 43 5.28 2.32 -6.46
CA ASN A 43 5.91 2.82 -7.68
C ASN A 43 5.24 2.21 -8.93
N PRO A 44 4.65 3.02 -9.84
CA PRO A 44 3.90 2.51 -10.98
C PRO A 44 4.78 1.88 -12.06
N LEU A 45 6.10 2.07 -12.04
CA LEU A 45 6.99 1.52 -13.06
C LEU A 45 7.00 0.00 -13.03
N VAL A 46 7.11 -0.61 -11.85
CA VAL A 46 7.19 -2.08 -11.69
C VAL A 46 6.02 -2.79 -12.37
N PRO A 47 4.75 -2.47 -12.08
CA PRO A 47 3.62 -3.13 -12.75
C PRO A 47 3.47 -2.74 -14.22
N ARG A 48 3.95 -1.55 -14.65
CA ARG A 48 3.90 -1.14 -16.06
C ARG A 48 4.92 -1.89 -16.93
N THR A 49 6.08 -2.22 -16.39
CA THR A 49 7.16 -2.89 -17.13
C THR A 49 7.18 -4.40 -16.94
N THR A 50 6.44 -4.92 -15.96
CA THR A 50 6.41 -6.36 -15.64
C THR A 50 5.10 -6.97 -16.10
N LYS A 51 5.13 -7.62 -17.27
CA LYS A 51 3.97 -8.37 -17.78
C LYS A 51 3.54 -9.47 -16.79
N ASP A 52 2.24 -9.70 -16.73
CA ASP A 52 1.58 -10.75 -15.93
C ASP A 52 1.67 -10.52 -14.41
N LEU A 53 1.93 -9.28 -13.97
CA LEU A 53 1.90 -8.89 -12.56
C LEU A 53 0.61 -8.13 -12.24
N GLU A 54 -0.28 -8.78 -11.49
CA GLU A 54 -1.55 -8.21 -11.06
C GLU A 54 -1.35 -7.14 -9.99
N ILE A 55 -2.15 -6.07 -10.09
CA ILE A 55 -2.19 -4.99 -9.13
C ILE A 55 -3.61 -4.71 -8.66
N THR A 56 -3.73 -4.25 -7.42
CA THR A 56 -4.97 -3.72 -6.88
C THR A 56 -5.33 -2.39 -7.54
N LYS A 57 -6.58 -1.93 -7.35
CA LYS A 57 -7.02 -0.59 -7.79
C LYS A 57 -6.16 0.56 -7.22
N LYS A 58 -5.46 0.33 -6.10
CA LYS A 58 -4.57 1.31 -5.46
C LYS A 58 -3.11 1.24 -5.96
N GLY A 59 -2.81 0.35 -6.90
CA GLY A 59 -1.47 0.19 -7.47
C GLY A 59 -0.52 -0.73 -6.69
N ASN A 60 -0.99 -1.36 -5.62
CA ASN A 60 -0.23 -2.36 -4.86
C ASN A 60 -0.20 -3.70 -5.58
N ILE A 61 0.89 -4.46 -5.42
CA ILE A 61 1.05 -5.81 -5.99
C ILE A 61 0.09 -6.77 -5.30
N VAL A 62 -0.65 -7.56 -6.09
CA VAL A 62 -1.45 -8.67 -5.56
C VAL A 62 -0.52 -9.83 -5.25
N ALA A 63 -0.52 -10.27 -4.00
CA ALA A 63 0.23 -11.42 -3.54
C ALA A 63 -0.58 -12.22 -2.51
N ASP A 64 -0.38 -13.53 -2.48
CA ASP A 64 -0.90 -14.41 -1.43
C ASP A 64 -0.23 -14.08 -0.09
N LEU A 65 -1.00 -13.75 0.93
CA LEU A 65 -0.48 -13.36 2.25
C LEU A 65 0.22 -14.51 2.98
N ALA A 66 -0.09 -15.77 2.65
CA ALA A 66 0.50 -16.95 3.27
C ALA A 66 1.83 -17.37 2.65
N THR A 67 2.11 -16.97 1.40
CA THR A 67 3.29 -17.41 0.64
C THR A 67 4.11 -16.26 0.06
N GLY A 68 3.54 -15.07 -0.07
CA GLY A 68 4.09 -13.96 -0.83
C GLY A 68 4.06 -14.15 -2.35
N ALA A 69 3.49 -15.25 -2.86
CA ALA A 69 3.48 -15.52 -4.31
C ALA A 69 2.59 -14.51 -5.04
N THR A 70 3.07 -14.02 -6.19
CA THR A 70 2.30 -13.12 -7.06
C THR A 70 1.65 -13.88 -8.22
N SER A 71 0.86 -13.19 -9.05
CA SER A 71 0.35 -13.72 -10.33
C SER A 71 1.47 -14.18 -11.29
N LYS A 72 2.69 -13.66 -11.13
CA LYS A 72 3.84 -14.00 -11.98
C LYS A 72 4.65 -15.12 -11.35
N ALA A 73 4.75 -16.25 -12.05
CA ALA A 73 5.50 -17.41 -11.59
C ALA A 73 6.96 -17.05 -11.26
N GLY A 74 7.43 -17.51 -10.11
CA GLY A 74 8.78 -17.23 -9.59
C GLY A 74 8.97 -15.81 -9.02
N VAL A 75 7.92 -14.98 -9.01
CA VAL A 75 7.97 -13.62 -8.42
C VAL A 75 7.14 -13.58 -7.15
N PHE A 76 7.75 -13.05 -6.10
CA PHE A 76 7.17 -12.92 -4.77
C PHE A 76 7.21 -11.46 -4.31
N ALA A 77 6.24 -11.07 -3.47
CA ALA A 77 6.15 -9.73 -2.91
C ALA A 77 5.71 -9.77 -1.45
N GLY A 78 6.12 -8.77 -0.67
CA GLY A 78 5.77 -8.64 0.74
C GLY A 78 6.00 -7.22 1.25
N GLY A 79 5.42 -6.89 2.41
CA GLY A 79 5.48 -5.56 3.02
C GLY A 79 4.53 -4.56 2.34
N ASP A 80 4.85 -3.27 2.48
CA ASP A 80 3.95 -2.17 2.12
C ASP A 80 3.54 -2.16 0.63
N VAL A 81 4.35 -2.75 -0.26
CA VAL A 81 3.99 -2.88 -1.69
C VAL A 81 2.78 -3.79 -1.91
N VAL A 82 2.44 -4.64 -0.93
CA VAL A 82 1.27 -5.53 -0.93
C VAL A 82 0.15 -4.91 -0.07
N THR A 83 0.45 -4.58 1.18
CA THR A 83 -0.57 -4.16 2.17
C THR A 83 -0.92 -2.68 2.14
N GLY A 84 -0.12 -1.85 1.47
CA GLY A 84 -0.09 -0.40 1.71
C GLY A 84 0.67 -0.08 3.00
N ALA A 85 0.80 1.22 3.30
CA ALA A 85 1.56 1.73 4.45
C ALA A 85 1.23 0.98 5.74
N ALA A 86 2.21 0.24 6.25
CA ALA A 86 2.07 -0.60 7.43
C ALA A 86 3.25 -0.38 8.39
N THR A 87 3.46 -1.32 9.31
CA THR A 87 4.54 -1.26 10.28
C THR A 87 5.73 -2.11 9.84
N VAL A 88 6.92 -1.74 10.32
CA VAL A 88 8.17 -2.46 10.04
C VAL A 88 8.07 -3.95 10.41
N ILE A 89 7.37 -4.29 11.51
CA ILE A 89 7.22 -5.68 11.94
C ILE A 89 6.39 -6.52 10.95
N LEU A 90 5.37 -5.94 10.33
CA LEU A 90 4.56 -6.63 9.32
C LEU A 90 5.37 -6.84 8.04
N ALA A 91 6.14 -5.84 7.61
CA ALA A 91 7.04 -5.98 6.47
C ALA A 91 8.10 -7.07 6.70
N MET A 92 8.70 -7.11 7.89
CA MET A 92 9.66 -8.17 8.27
C MET A 92 9.01 -9.57 8.28
N GLY A 93 7.77 -9.67 8.78
CA GLY A 93 6.99 -10.91 8.76
C GLY A 93 6.75 -11.40 7.32
N ALA A 94 6.28 -10.51 6.46
CA ALA A 94 6.05 -10.81 5.05
C ALA A 94 7.34 -11.24 4.33
N GLY A 95 8.47 -10.57 4.61
CA GLY A 95 9.78 -10.96 4.08
C GLY A 95 10.21 -12.37 4.49
N ARG A 96 9.98 -12.76 5.76
CA ARG A 96 10.27 -14.12 6.24
C ARG A 96 9.38 -15.17 5.57
N THR A 97 8.10 -14.85 5.36
CA THR A 97 7.18 -15.73 4.64
C THR A 97 7.61 -15.92 3.20
N ALA A 98 7.84 -14.83 2.47
CA ALA A 98 8.28 -14.88 1.07
C ALA A 98 9.60 -15.63 0.92
N ALA A 99 10.58 -15.44 1.82
CA ALA A 99 11.85 -16.14 1.80
C ALA A 99 11.69 -17.67 1.91
N LYS A 100 10.79 -18.14 2.79
CA LYS A 100 10.48 -19.58 2.92
C LYS A 100 9.85 -20.14 1.65
N SER A 101 8.92 -19.41 1.04
CA SER A 101 8.26 -19.84 -0.19
C SER A 101 9.18 -19.80 -1.41
N ILE A 102 10.06 -18.81 -1.51
CA ILE A 102 11.13 -18.77 -2.53
C ILE A 102 12.04 -19.98 -2.38
N HIS A 103 12.46 -20.30 -1.15
CA HIS A 103 13.29 -21.48 -0.90
C HIS A 103 12.58 -22.77 -1.33
N ALA A 104 11.31 -22.94 -0.98
CA ALA A 104 10.51 -24.09 -1.38
C ALA A 104 10.35 -24.19 -2.91
N TYR A 105 10.15 -23.05 -3.58
CA TYR A 105 10.03 -22.95 -5.03
C TYR A 105 11.32 -23.35 -5.75
N LEU A 106 12.48 -22.86 -5.28
CA LEU A 106 13.78 -23.14 -5.91
C LEU A 106 14.30 -24.56 -5.65
N THR A 107 13.97 -25.15 -4.51
CA THR A 107 14.43 -26.49 -4.13
C THR A 107 13.47 -27.61 -4.54
N GLY A 108 12.28 -27.27 -5.06
CA GLY A 108 11.22 -28.24 -5.35
C GLY A 108 10.60 -28.87 -4.11
N SER A 109 10.99 -28.44 -2.90
CA SER A 109 10.49 -28.98 -1.63
C SER A 109 9.03 -28.58 -1.33
N GLY A 110 8.45 -27.69 -2.13
CA GLY A 110 7.01 -27.38 -2.17
C GLY A 110 6.21 -28.14 -3.23
N SER A 111 6.85 -28.96 -4.07
CA SER A 111 6.20 -29.75 -5.12
C SER A 111 6.20 -31.23 -4.76
N SER A 112 5.32 -31.60 -3.84
CA SER A 112 4.90 -32.99 -3.69
C SER A 112 3.37 -33.03 -3.63
N LYS A 113 2.79 -33.27 -4.82
CA LYS A 113 1.37 -33.48 -5.16
C LYS A 113 0.48 -32.25 -5.24
#